data_AF-Q3AXP7-F1
#
_entry.id   AF-Q3AXP7-F1
#
_cell.length_a   1.000
_cell.length_b   1.000
_cell.length_c   1.000
_cell.angle_alpha   90.00
_cell.angle_beta   90.00
_cell.angle_gamma   90.00
#
_symmetry.space_group_name_H-M   'P 1'
#
loop_
_entity.id
_entity.type
_entity.pdbx_description
1 polymer ?
#
loop_
_entity_poly.entity_id
_entity_poly.type
_entity_poly.pdbx_seq_one_letter_code
_entity_poly.pdbx_strand_id
1 'polypeptide(L)'
;MLEFIVRLVKYRMTNLSPLKRPLIEVSRFNMALAEALLTNEEESIIDYIRYTGVFDELKMRKDLSLPSKPPALWLLATACEKIGEKIPEYFLNIRSWSKSRSTDAIAWDGNLVCSIVYNCDGEEISPVSGTALYHTFAVHRELFTGLEF
;
A
#
# COMPACT_ATOMS: atom_id res chain seq x y z
N MET A 1 11.34 -3.69 -38.99
CA MET A 1 10.60 -4.92 -38.60
C MET A 1 11.10 -5.49 -37.28
N LEU A 2 12.42 -5.63 -37.08
CA LEU A 2 13.03 -6.10 -35.83
C LEU A 2 12.71 -5.21 -34.60
N GLU A 3 12.79 -3.87 -34.74
CA GLU A 3 12.49 -2.95 -33.63
C GLU A 3 11.03 -2.98 -33.16
N PHE A 4 10.11 -3.28 -34.07
CA PHE A 4 8.67 -3.37 -33.78
C PHE A 4 8.37 -4.62 -32.94
N ILE A 5 9.06 -5.74 -33.25
CA ILE A 5 8.98 -6.98 -32.49
C ILE A 5 9.61 -6.80 -31.10
N VAL A 6 10.77 -6.13 -31.00
CA VAL A 6 11.41 -5.83 -29.70
C VAL A 6 10.52 -4.94 -28.83
N ARG A 7 9.85 -3.93 -29.41
CA ARG A 7 8.86 -3.11 -28.70
C ARG A 7 7.65 -3.93 -28.25
N LEU A 8 7.09 -4.80 -29.09
CA LEU A 8 5.96 -5.66 -28.75
C LEU A 8 6.30 -6.69 -27.66
N VAL A 9 7.51 -7.24 -27.68
CA VAL A 9 8.00 -8.17 -26.65
C VAL A 9 8.20 -7.43 -25.33
N LYS A 10 8.83 -6.24 -25.33
CA LYS A 10 8.90 -5.38 -24.13
C LYS A 10 7.50 -5.02 -23.61
N TYR A 11 6.57 -4.66 -24.49
CA TYR A 11 5.21 -4.26 -24.14
C TYR A 11 4.36 -5.42 -23.59
N ARG A 12 4.56 -6.65 -24.08
CA ARG A 12 3.95 -7.87 -23.52
C ARG A 12 4.54 -8.24 -22.16
N MET A 13 5.84 -8.05 -21.96
CA MET A 13 6.48 -8.33 -20.66
C MET A 13 6.12 -7.31 -19.58
N THR A 14 5.81 -6.06 -19.95
CA THR A 14 5.36 -5.02 -19.01
C THR A 14 3.89 -5.14 -18.58
N ASN A 15 3.09 -5.97 -19.26
CA ASN A 15 1.64 -6.13 -19.01
C ASN A 15 1.25 -7.53 -18.51
N LEU A 16 2.16 -8.22 -17.83
CA LEU A 16 1.81 -9.38 -17.00
C LEU A 16 1.83 -8.97 -15.54
N SER A 17 1.06 -7.94 -15.18
CA SER A 17 0.63 -7.83 -13.79
C SER A 17 -0.14 -9.12 -13.46
N PRO A 18 0.25 -9.87 -12.43
CA PRO A 18 -0.40 -11.15 -12.15
C PRO A 18 -1.90 -10.91 -11.93
N LEU A 19 -2.78 -11.73 -12.52
CA LEU A 19 -4.22 -11.63 -12.27
C LEU A 19 -4.55 -11.95 -10.80
N LYS A 20 -3.71 -12.76 -10.16
CA LYS A 20 -3.85 -13.19 -8.77
C LYS A 20 -2.95 -12.35 -7.86
N ARG A 21 -3.47 -11.99 -6.69
CA ARG A 21 -2.73 -11.31 -5.62
C ARG A 21 -1.53 -12.16 -5.18
N PRO A 22 -0.30 -11.64 -5.18
CA PRO A 22 0.86 -12.30 -4.59
C PRO A 22 0.61 -12.63 -3.11
N LEU A 23 1.11 -13.78 -2.67
CA LEU A 23 0.95 -14.27 -1.31
C LEU A 23 2.31 -14.35 -0.63
N ILE A 24 2.34 -14.14 0.69
CA ILE A 24 3.50 -14.36 1.54
C ILE A 24 3.05 -15.00 2.85
N GLU A 25 3.86 -15.93 3.35
CA GLU A 25 3.69 -16.54 4.68
C GLU A 25 3.74 -15.48 5.78
N VAL A 26 2.84 -15.58 6.76
CA VAL A 26 2.77 -14.69 7.93
C VAL A 26 4.12 -14.64 8.66
N SER A 27 4.75 -15.79 8.87
CA SER A 27 6.06 -15.90 9.54
C SER A 27 7.14 -15.12 8.80
N ARG A 28 7.17 -15.21 7.46
CA ARG A 28 8.13 -14.48 6.62
C ARG A 28 7.91 -12.97 6.67
N PHE A 29 6.65 -12.53 6.66
CA PHE A 29 6.34 -11.11 6.81
C PHE A 29 6.74 -10.57 8.20
N ASN A 30 6.48 -11.34 9.26
CA ASN A 30 6.86 -10.93 10.61
C ASN A 30 8.38 -10.89 10.82
N MET A 31 9.14 -11.79 10.19
CA MET A 31 10.60 -11.68 10.16
C MET A 31 11.06 -10.40 9.45
N ALA A 32 10.47 -10.10 8.29
CA ALA A 32 10.78 -8.87 7.56
C ALA A 32 10.51 -7.60 8.40
N LEU A 33 9.38 -7.58 9.13
CA LEU A 33 9.04 -6.48 10.03
C LEU A 33 10.07 -6.33 11.17
N ALA A 34 10.48 -7.43 11.79
CA ALA A 34 11.50 -7.41 12.85
C ALA A 34 12.87 -6.95 12.35
N GLU A 35 13.21 -7.22 11.08
CA GLU A 35 14.49 -6.83 10.47
C GLU A 35 14.50 -5.42 9.85
N ALA A 36 13.33 -4.79 9.69
CA ALA A 36 13.16 -3.54 8.95
C ALA A 36 13.71 -2.29 9.66
N LEU A 37 14.12 -2.39 10.94
CA LEU A 37 14.63 -1.27 11.75
C LEU A 37 13.70 -0.06 11.71
N LEU A 38 12.41 -0.31 11.98
CA LEU A 38 11.39 0.73 12.03
C LEU A 38 11.59 1.65 13.24
N THR A 39 11.21 2.92 13.11
CA THR A 39 11.07 3.81 14.27
C THR A 39 9.81 3.46 15.06
N ASN A 40 9.70 3.96 16.29
CA ASN A 40 8.50 3.74 17.11
C ASN A 40 7.22 4.26 16.44
N GLU A 41 7.30 5.40 15.72
CA GLU A 41 6.17 5.94 14.98
C GLU A 41 5.79 5.06 13.78
N GLU A 42 6.79 4.58 13.03
CA GLU A 42 6.58 3.68 11.90
C GLU A 42 5.94 2.36 12.37
N GLU A 43 6.43 1.76 13.44
CA GLU A 43 5.89 0.53 14.03
C GLU A 43 4.44 0.74 14.52
N SER A 44 4.18 1.86 15.22
CA SER A 44 2.82 2.21 15.69
C SER A 44 1.83 2.37 14.54
N ILE A 45 2.28 2.94 13.41
CA ILE A 45 1.47 3.06 12.19
C ILE A 45 1.16 1.69 11.60
N ILE A 46 2.15 0.80 11.50
CA ILE A 46 1.94 -0.55 10.95
C ILE A 46 0.95 -1.33 11.82
N ASP A 47 1.10 -1.29 13.14
CA ASP A 47 0.17 -1.97 14.06
C ASP A 47 -1.24 -1.36 14.00
N TYR A 48 -1.36 -0.03 14.00
CA TYR A 48 -2.66 0.64 13.83
C TYR A 48 -3.40 0.15 12.58
N ILE A 49 -2.68 0.03 11.46
CA ILE A 49 -3.24 -0.45 10.19
C ILE A 49 -3.64 -1.93 10.28
N ARG A 50 -2.82 -2.79 10.91
CA ARG A 50 -3.11 -4.21 11.14
C ARG A 50 -4.42 -4.44 11.91
N TYR A 51 -4.80 -3.52 12.78
CA TYR A 51 -6.05 -3.62 13.53
C TYR A 51 -7.22 -2.91 12.84
N THR A 52 -6.99 -1.74 12.23
CA THR A 52 -8.08 -0.85 11.78
C THR A 52 -8.52 -1.10 10.33
N GLY A 53 -7.59 -1.42 9.41
CA GLY A 53 -7.90 -1.72 7.99
C GLY A 53 -8.46 -0.56 7.13
N VAL A 54 -8.87 0.56 7.72
CA VAL A 54 -9.23 1.80 7.00
C VAL A 54 -8.63 2.95 7.77
N PHE A 55 -8.07 3.95 7.08
CA PHE A 55 -7.56 5.12 7.77
C PHE A 55 -7.75 6.40 6.95
N ASP A 56 -7.95 7.49 7.68
CA ASP A 56 -7.70 8.83 7.20
C ASP A 56 -6.52 9.41 7.98
N GLU A 57 -5.76 10.30 7.34
CA GLU A 57 -4.52 10.81 7.92
C GLU A 57 -4.76 11.56 9.23
N LEU A 58 -5.88 12.28 9.35
CA LEU A 58 -6.17 13.07 10.55
C LEU A 58 -6.49 12.18 11.75
N LYS A 59 -7.32 11.17 11.54
CA LYS A 59 -7.68 10.16 12.54
C LYS A 59 -6.47 9.36 12.97
N MET A 60 -5.65 8.88 12.04
CA MET A 60 -4.43 8.14 12.38
C MET A 60 -3.49 9.01 13.22
N ARG A 61 -3.27 10.28 12.84
CA ARG A 61 -2.45 11.20 13.64
C ARG A 61 -3.03 11.43 15.03
N LYS A 62 -4.35 11.60 15.13
CA LYS A 62 -5.02 11.81 16.42
C LYS A 62 -4.93 10.57 17.31
N ASP A 63 -5.26 9.41 16.77
CA ASP A 63 -5.33 8.15 17.51
C ASP A 63 -3.94 7.69 17.97
N LEU A 64 -2.90 7.94 17.17
CA LEU A 64 -1.51 7.63 17.50
C LEU A 64 -0.74 8.78 18.14
N SER A 65 -1.39 9.94 18.37
CA SER A 65 -0.74 11.15 18.89
C SER A 65 0.53 11.55 18.11
N LEU A 66 0.51 11.38 16.78
CA LEU A 66 1.66 11.67 15.92
C LEU A 66 1.93 13.18 15.84
N PRO A 67 3.21 13.59 15.71
CA PRO A 67 3.55 14.98 15.46
C PRO A 67 2.98 15.46 14.12
N SER A 68 2.88 16.78 13.95
CA SER A 68 2.37 17.38 12.71
C SER A 68 3.30 17.18 11.50
N LYS A 69 4.57 16.83 11.74
CA LYS A 69 5.58 16.56 10.72
C LYS A 69 6.52 15.43 11.18
N PRO A 70 6.98 14.55 10.26
CA PRO A 70 6.56 14.47 8.85
C PRO A 70 5.11 13.95 8.72
N PRO A 71 4.46 14.11 7.55
CA PRO A 71 3.11 13.59 7.32
C PRO A 71 3.01 12.09 7.64
N ALA A 72 1.88 11.64 8.18
CA ALA A 72 1.75 10.24 8.62
C ALA A 72 1.80 9.25 7.44
N LEU A 73 1.32 9.69 6.26
CA LEU A 73 1.47 8.96 5.00
C LEU A 73 2.93 8.79 4.58
N TRP A 74 3.79 9.78 4.86
CA TRP A 74 5.22 9.69 4.54
C TRP A 74 5.93 8.67 5.44
N LEU A 75 5.57 8.62 6.72
CA LEU A 75 6.06 7.60 7.65
C LEU A 75 5.61 6.19 7.23
N LEU A 76 4.34 6.04 6.83
CA LEU A 76 3.82 4.78 6.31
C LEU A 76 4.59 4.31 5.06
N ALA A 77 4.82 5.22 4.11
CA ALA A 77 5.57 4.92 2.89
C ALA A 77 7.00 4.43 3.22
N THR A 78 7.68 5.16 4.11
CA THR A 78 9.04 4.83 4.55
C THR A 78 9.07 3.46 5.24
N ALA A 79 8.12 3.17 6.12
CA ALA A 79 7.98 1.87 6.76
C ALA A 79 7.78 0.73 5.75
N CYS A 80 6.91 0.96 4.75
CA CYS A 80 6.65 -0.01 3.69
C CYS A 80 7.90 -0.29 2.84
N GLU A 81 8.70 0.73 2.53
CA GLU A 81 9.96 0.56 1.81
C GLU A 81 10.98 -0.24 2.61
N LYS A 82 11.19 0.09 3.89
CA LYS A 82 12.08 -0.64 4.80
C LYS A 82 11.71 -2.11 4.93
N ILE A 83 10.42 -2.42 5.08
CA ILE A 83 9.92 -3.80 5.09
C ILE A 83 10.16 -4.44 3.73
N GLY A 84 9.84 -3.74 2.65
CA GLY A 84 10.00 -4.19 1.27
C GLY A 84 11.44 -4.59 0.91
N GLU A 85 12.44 -3.89 1.45
CA GLU A 85 13.86 -4.23 1.30
C GLU A 85 14.20 -5.63 1.85
N LYS A 86 13.46 -6.12 2.86
CA LYS A 86 13.66 -7.45 3.44
C LYS A 86 12.95 -8.56 2.66
N ILE A 87 11.95 -8.21 1.85
CA ILE A 87 11.17 -9.14 1.02
C ILE A 87 11.04 -8.62 -0.43
N PRO A 88 12.17 -8.37 -1.13
CA PRO A 88 12.20 -7.55 -2.34
C PRO A 88 11.38 -8.15 -3.50
N GLU A 89 11.42 -9.46 -3.70
CA GLU A 89 10.64 -10.13 -4.75
C GLU A 89 9.13 -10.00 -4.50
N TYR A 90 8.70 -10.27 -3.27
CA TYR A 90 7.29 -10.11 -2.89
C TYR A 90 6.86 -8.65 -3.03
N PHE A 91 7.69 -7.72 -2.54
CA PHE A 91 7.41 -6.28 -2.60
C PHE A 91 7.29 -5.76 -4.03
N LEU A 92 8.15 -6.22 -4.95
CA LEU A 92 8.05 -5.90 -6.37
C LEU A 92 6.73 -6.43 -6.97
N ASN A 93 6.42 -7.70 -6.71
CA ASN A 93 5.25 -8.37 -7.25
C ASN A 93 3.95 -7.75 -6.76
N ILE A 94 3.84 -7.47 -5.46
CA ILE A 94 2.63 -6.91 -4.85
C ILE A 94 2.41 -5.46 -5.27
N ARG A 95 3.48 -4.66 -5.44
CA ARG A 95 3.38 -3.30 -6.02
C ARG A 95 2.90 -3.34 -7.47
N SER A 96 3.43 -4.25 -8.27
CA SER A 96 2.99 -4.44 -9.67
C SER A 96 1.52 -4.87 -9.75
N TRP A 97 1.12 -5.81 -8.89
CA TRP A 97 -0.28 -6.25 -8.78
C TRP A 97 -1.21 -5.11 -8.37
N SER A 98 -0.90 -4.42 -7.28
CA SER A 98 -1.68 -3.31 -6.73
C SER A 98 -1.87 -2.19 -7.75
N LYS A 99 -0.79 -1.78 -8.43
CA LYS A 99 -0.84 -0.77 -9.50
C LYS A 99 -1.80 -1.16 -10.63
N SER A 100 -1.90 -2.44 -10.97
CA SER A 100 -2.83 -2.93 -12.02
C SER A 100 -4.31 -2.88 -11.61
N ARG A 101 -4.61 -2.72 -10.32
CA ARG A 101 -5.97 -2.61 -9.80
C ARG A 101 -6.43 -1.16 -9.67
N SER A 102 -5.51 -0.20 -9.66
CA SER A 102 -5.81 1.23 -9.58
C SER A 102 -6.18 1.78 -10.96
N THR A 103 -7.34 2.42 -11.06
CA THR A 103 -7.82 3.12 -12.26
C THR A 103 -6.97 4.33 -12.62
N ASP A 104 -6.25 4.90 -11.66
CA ASP A 104 -5.52 6.16 -11.83
C ASP A 104 -4.06 5.96 -12.25
N ALA A 105 -3.62 4.69 -12.42
CA ALA A 105 -2.25 4.31 -12.78
C ALA A 105 -1.15 4.96 -11.90
N ILE A 106 -1.52 5.46 -10.73
CA ILE A 106 -0.62 6.14 -9.80
C ILE A 106 0.38 5.11 -9.28
N ALA A 107 1.64 5.34 -9.62
CA ALA A 107 2.74 4.59 -9.04
C ALA A 107 3.20 5.33 -7.79
N TRP A 108 3.39 4.63 -6.66
CA TRP A 108 4.54 4.72 -5.72
C TRP A 108 4.20 4.23 -4.29
N ASP A 109 5.12 3.49 -3.63
CA ASP A 109 5.85 3.85 -2.39
C ASP A 109 5.02 3.92 -1.08
N GLY A 110 3.69 3.91 -1.16
CA GLY A 110 2.75 3.58 -0.08
C GLY A 110 1.61 2.63 -0.52
N ASN A 111 1.54 2.31 -1.81
CA ASN A 111 0.51 1.47 -2.44
C ASN A 111 0.71 -0.05 -2.28
N LEU A 112 1.25 -0.50 -1.15
CA LEU A 112 0.78 -1.81 -0.68
C LEU A 112 -0.73 -1.68 -0.48
N VAL A 113 -1.23 -0.55 0.05
CA VAL A 113 -2.63 -0.51 0.43
C VAL A 113 -3.28 0.85 0.54
N CYS A 114 -3.99 1.28 -0.50
CA CYS A 114 -4.92 2.42 -0.47
C CYS A 114 -5.86 2.29 -1.67
N SER A 115 -7.08 1.80 -1.48
CA SER A 115 -8.17 2.11 -2.41
C SER A 115 -8.88 3.36 -1.91
N ILE A 116 -9.16 4.30 -2.82
CA ILE A 116 -10.08 5.40 -2.55
C ILE A 116 -11.39 4.78 -2.04
N VAL A 117 -11.88 5.25 -0.89
CA VAL A 117 -13.13 4.75 -0.32
C VAL A 117 -14.29 5.45 -1.02
N TYR A 118 -15.36 4.72 -1.27
CA TYR A 118 -16.61 5.25 -1.82
C TYR A 118 -17.74 5.03 -0.79
N ASN A 119 -18.72 5.94 -0.76
CA ASN A 119 -19.93 5.75 0.04
C ASN A 119 -20.90 4.75 -0.62
N CYS A 120 -22.04 4.47 0.02
CA CYS A 120 -23.02 3.53 -0.52
C CYS A 120 -23.65 3.96 -1.86
N ASP A 121 -23.55 5.24 -2.20
CA ASP A 121 -24.05 5.83 -3.44
C ASP A 121 -22.99 5.86 -4.54
N GLY A 122 -21.77 5.36 -4.27
CA GLY A 122 -20.67 5.30 -5.23
C GLY A 122 -19.92 6.62 -5.39
N GLU A 123 -20.11 7.58 -4.48
CA GLU A 123 -19.34 8.82 -4.46
C GLU A 123 -18.04 8.62 -3.70
N GLU A 124 -16.93 9.12 -4.26
CA GLU A 124 -15.64 9.12 -3.61
C GLU A 124 -15.72 9.79 -2.24
N ILE A 125 -15.05 9.26 -1.21
CA ILE A 125 -14.90 9.87 0.11
C ILE A 125 -13.68 10.79 0.11
N SER A 126 -13.86 12.05 -0.30
CA SER A 126 -12.77 13.03 -0.40
C SER A 126 -13.23 14.48 -0.31
N PRO A 127 -12.28 15.44 -0.18
CA PRO A 127 -12.60 16.87 -0.21
C PRO A 127 -13.13 17.33 -1.56
N VAL A 128 -12.69 16.68 -2.65
CA VAL A 128 -13.04 17.06 -4.03
C VAL A 128 -14.50 16.74 -4.33
N SER A 129 -14.97 15.59 -3.87
CA SER A 129 -16.38 15.18 -3.96
C SER A 129 -17.26 15.81 -2.88
N GLY A 130 -16.68 16.52 -1.91
CA GLY A 130 -17.41 17.19 -0.82
C GLY A 130 -17.98 16.24 0.24
N THR A 131 -17.61 14.96 0.21
CA THR A 131 -18.11 13.92 1.11
C THR A 131 -17.27 13.76 2.38
N ALA A 132 -16.04 14.28 2.39
CA ALA A 132 -15.17 14.30 3.57
C ALA A 132 -14.23 15.51 3.58
N LEU A 133 -13.73 15.89 4.77
CA LEU A 133 -12.75 16.97 4.92
C LEU A 133 -11.33 16.57 4.47
N TYR A 134 -11.06 15.28 4.38
CA TYR A 134 -9.77 14.71 3.98
C TYR A 134 -10.01 13.45 3.14
N HIS A 135 -9.01 13.08 2.34
CA HIS A 135 -9.06 11.79 1.64
C HIS A 135 -9.08 10.65 2.67
N THR A 136 -10.01 9.73 2.50
CA THR A 136 -10.11 8.51 3.29
C THR A 136 -9.65 7.34 2.44
N PHE A 137 -8.78 6.50 3.00
CA PHE A 137 -8.17 5.38 2.28
C PHE A 137 -8.50 4.05 2.97
N ALA A 138 -8.86 3.05 2.17
CA ALA A 138 -9.01 1.69 2.65
C ALA A 138 -7.74 0.88 2.43
N VAL A 139 -7.42 0.08 3.43
CA VAL A 139 -6.24 -0.76 3.50
C VAL A 139 -6.68 -2.23 3.62
N HIS A 140 -6.42 -3.05 2.60
CA HIS A 140 -6.26 -4.51 2.75
C HIS A 140 -5.29 -4.87 3.88
N ARG A 141 -5.84 -5.02 5.09
CA ARG A 141 -5.17 -5.46 6.31
C ARG A 141 -4.30 -6.70 6.10
N GLU A 142 -4.72 -7.56 5.18
CA GLU A 142 -4.03 -8.81 4.82
C GLU A 142 -2.60 -8.59 4.32
N LEU A 143 -2.30 -7.40 3.80
CA LEU A 143 -0.96 -7.05 3.34
C LEU A 143 0.00 -6.71 4.49
N PHE A 144 -0.53 -6.50 5.68
CA PHE A 144 0.26 -6.23 6.89
C PHE A 144 0.19 -7.36 7.91
N THR A 145 -0.82 -8.22 7.87
CA THR A 145 -0.93 -9.37 8.79
C THR A 145 -0.26 -10.63 8.26
N GLY A 146 0.10 -10.67 6.97
CA GLY A 146 0.29 -11.93 6.27
C GLY A 146 -1.05 -12.65 6.11
N LEU A 147 -1.18 -13.48 5.09
CA LEU A 147 -2.42 -14.21 4.85
C LEU A 147 -2.38 -15.49 5.67
N GLU A 148 -3.19 -15.54 6.73
CA GLU A 148 -3.59 -16.80 7.34
C GLU A 148 -4.35 -17.62 6.28
N PHE A 149 -3.88 -18.84 6.04
CA PHE A 149 -4.67 -19.87 5.37
C PHE A 149 -5.48 -20.64 6.42
#